data_AF-A0A1T4PUQ0-F1
#
_entry.id   AF-A0A1T4PUQ0-F1
#
_cell.length_a   1.000
_cell.length_b   1.000
_cell.length_c   1.000
_cell.angle_alpha   90.00
_cell.angle_beta   90.00
_cell.angle_gamma   90.00
#
_symmetry.space_group_name_H-M   'P 1'
#
loop_
_entity.id
_entity.type
_entity.pdbx_description
1 polymer ?
#
loop_
_entity_poly.entity_id
_entity_poly.type
_entity_poly.pdbx_seq_one_letter_code
_entity_poly.pdbx_strand_id
1 'polypeptide(L)'
;MNLILATAQSLLRTTLPAILRETYQICFTLFKLMIPVLIVVKILEELGAIPIIGRLLEPLMTFVGLPEAFGIVWASTLLTNIYGGMLLFFPLAAEHQLTVAQVTVLGGMMLMAHGLPVEVRIAQKAGVRLPVAFCIRFFGALLFGAFLHHTYQLLGWLQEPVQLLWQPEAQALTLAAWAVQQIKGLLMIIAVVMSLLTLLRFLRWIHVERLMIWLLQPILRFLGIGSAATSMTIIGVTLGLSFGGGLLIQEAKAGHVPQKDVFSAMLLLGLCHSIIEDTLLIMLMGADLSGALWLRLLFALLMVAAANRVLSFCDATFWQRYLMKPVT
;
A
#
# COMPACT_ATOMS: atom_id res chain seq x y z
N MET A 1 -7.15 39.43 -15.96
CA MET A 1 -7.24 39.90 -14.56
C MET A 1 -8.42 39.25 -13.81
N ASN A 2 -9.65 39.31 -14.33
CA ASN A 2 -10.83 38.71 -13.67
C ASN A 2 -10.79 37.18 -13.50
N LEU A 3 -10.24 36.45 -14.47
CA LEU A 3 -10.13 34.99 -14.37
C LEU A 3 -9.15 34.55 -13.27
N ILE A 4 -8.00 35.21 -13.15
CA ILE A 4 -6.95 34.93 -12.15
C ILE A 4 -7.44 35.25 -10.73
N LEU A 5 -8.15 36.37 -10.57
CA LEU A 5 -8.78 36.73 -9.30
C LEU A 5 -9.90 35.75 -8.92
N ALA A 6 -10.69 35.27 -9.87
CA ALA A 6 -11.73 34.28 -9.63
C ALA A 6 -11.16 32.90 -9.26
N THR A 7 -10.08 32.44 -9.92
CA THR A 7 -9.39 31.19 -9.53
C THR A 7 -8.70 31.33 -8.18
N ALA A 8 -8.05 32.45 -7.89
CA ALA A 8 -7.44 32.69 -6.59
C ALA A 8 -8.48 32.72 -5.45
N GLN A 9 -9.63 33.36 -5.67
CA GLN A 9 -10.74 33.36 -4.71
C GLN A 9 -11.36 31.98 -4.53
N SER A 10 -11.53 31.20 -5.61
CA SER A 10 -12.00 29.81 -5.53
C SER A 10 -11.04 28.91 -4.75
N LEU A 11 -9.73 29.03 -5.03
CA LEU A 11 -8.67 28.30 -4.31
C LEU A 11 -8.71 28.59 -2.79
N LEU A 12 -8.77 29.86 -2.42
CA LEU A 12 -8.75 30.29 -1.01
C LEU A 12 -10.07 30.00 -0.27
N ARG A 13 -11.23 30.15 -0.91
CA ARG A 13 -12.53 29.99 -0.25
C ARG A 13 -13.04 28.56 -0.21
N THR A 14 -12.66 27.71 -1.18
CA THR A 14 -13.21 26.35 -1.31
C THR A 14 -12.14 25.26 -1.23
N THR A 15 -11.03 25.42 -1.95
CA THR A 15 -10.05 24.34 -2.11
C THR A 15 -9.21 24.16 -0.84
N LEU A 16 -8.65 25.26 -0.31
CA LEU A 16 -7.77 25.22 0.87
C LEU A 16 -8.51 24.73 2.14
N PRO A 17 -9.71 25.24 2.50
CA PRO A 17 -10.44 24.71 3.66
C PRO A 17 -10.79 23.22 3.51
N ALA A 18 -11.08 22.77 2.29
CA ALA A 18 -11.36 21.37 2.03
C ALA A 18 -10.11 20.49 2.18
N ILE A 19 -8.94 20.93 1.69
CA ILE A 19 -7.66 20.21 1.91
C ILE A 19 -7.34 20.14 3.40
N LEU A 20 -7.49 21.24 4.14
CA LEU A 20 -7.22 21.25 5.58
C LEU A 20 -8.15 20.29 6.34
N ARG A 21 -9.45 20.28 5.99
CA ARG A 21 -10.41 19.36 6.59
C ARG A 21 -10.09 17.91 6.27
N GLU A 22 -9.79 17.58 5.02
CA GLU A 22 -9.41 16.22 4.60
C GLU A 22 -8.11 15.78 5.26
N THR A 23 -7.11 16.66 5.28
CA THR A 23 -5.82 16.42 5.96
C THR A 23 -6.05 16.14 7.44
N TYR A 24 -6.87 16.94 8.12
CA TYR A 24 -7.21 16.73 9.53
C TYR A 24 -7.89 15.38 9.76
N GLN A 25 -8.88 15.02 8.94
CA GLN A 25 -9.60 13.75 9.08
C GLN A 25 -8.68 12.54 8.88
N ILE A 26 -7.82 12.59 7.85
CA ILE A 26 -6.84 11.54 7.57
C ILE A 26 -5.82 11.46 8.71
N CYS A 27 -5.18 12.57 9.07
CA CYS A 27 -4.17 12.60 10.13
C CYS A 27 -4.75 12.20 11.48
N PHE A 28 -5.97 12.62 11.83
CA PHE A 28 -6.64 12.19 13.06
C PHE A 28 -6.83 10.66 13.09
N THR A 29 -7.32 10.09 11.99
CA THR A 29 -7.52 8.64 11.87
C THR A 29 -6.19 7.88 11.95
N LEU A 30 -5.17 8.37 11.24
CA LEU A 30 -3.82 7.82 11.26
C LEU A 30 -3.22 7.88 12.66
N PHE A 31 -3.24 9.04 13.31
CA PHE A 31 -2.60 9.24 14.63
C PHE A 31 -3.31 8.47 15.73
N LYS A 32 -4.63 8.35 15.66
CA LYS A 32 -5.40 7.50 16.59
C LYS A 32 -4.94 6.04 16.53
N LEU A 33 -4.46 5.56 15.38
CA LEU A 33 -3.92 4.21 15.22
C LEU A 33 -2.41 4.15 15.50
N MET A 34 -1.65 5.14 15.04
CA MET A 34 -0.19 5.15 15.10
C MET A 34 0.36 5.44 16.50
N ILE A 35 -0.26 6.35 17.26
CA ILE A 35 0.23 6.72 18.61
C ILE A 35 0.22 5.51 19.56
N PRO A 36 -0.85 4.69 19.66
CA PRO A 36 -0.81 3.47 20.45
C PRO A 36 0.30 2.51 20.03
N VAL A 37 0.53 2.36 18.72
CA VAL A 37 1.57 1.49 18.18
C VAL A 37 2.97 2.00 18.53
N LEU A 38 3.22 3.31 18.44
CA LEU A 38 4.47 3.93 18.88
C LEU A 38 4.77 3.65 20.35
N ILE A 39 3.76 3.79 21.21
CA ILE A 39 3.89 3.53 22.64
C ILE A 39 4.20 2.05 22.88
N VAL A 40 3.49 1.15 22.22
CA VAL A 40 3.74 -0.30 22.33
C VAL A 40 5.14 -0.65 21.85
N VAL A 41 5.58 -0.14 20.70
CA VAL A 41 6.94 -0.38 20.19
C VAL A 41 7.99 0.17 21.14
N LYS A 42 7.77 1.36 21.72
CA LYS A 42 8.69 1.90 22.74
C LYS A 42 8.76 1.02 23.99
N ILE A 43 7.63 0.52 24.46
CA ILE A 43 7.60 -0.44 25.59
C ILE A 43 8.37 -1.72 25.21
N LEU A 44 8.16 -2.26 24.01
CA LEU A 44 8.86 -3.45 23.54
C LEU A 44 10.37 -3.22 23.40
N GLU A 45 10.78 -2.04 22.97
CA GLU A 45 12.19 -1.62 22.89
C GLU A 45 12.83 -1.59 24.29
N GLU A 46 12.22 -0.91 25.25
CA GLU A 46 12.71 -0.84 26.64
C GLU A 46 12.74 -2.21 27.34
N LEU A 47 11.85 -3.12 26.94
CA LEU A 47 11.83 -4.50 27.43
C LEU A 47 12.82 -5.43 26.71
N GLY A 48 13.55 -4.94 25.70
CA GLY A 48 14.46 -5.76 24.88
C GLY A 48 13.74 -6.82 24.03
N ALA A 49 12.45 -6.62 23.74
CA ALA A 49 11.64 -7.56 22.96
C ALA A 49 11.85 -7.41 21.43
N ILE A 50 12.34 -6.25 20.97
CA ILE A 50 12.54 -5.97 19.53
C ILE A 50 13.47 -7.02 18.87
N PRO A 51 14.66 -7.36 19.42
CA PRO A 51 15.49 -8.41 18.85
C PRO A 51 14.82 -9.80 18.82
N ILE A 52 13.96 -10.10 19.80
CA ILE A 52 13.24 -11.38 19.87
C ILE A 52 12.20 -11.47 18.75
N ILE A 53 11.45 -10.39 18.54
CA ILE A 53 10.47 -10.29 17.45
C ILE A 53 11.20 -10.30 16.10
N GLY A 54 12.36 -9.64 16.01
CA GLY A 54 13.25 -9.67 14.84
C GLY A 54 13.60 -11.10 14.44
N ARG A 55 14.08 -11.92 15.37
CA ARG A 55 14.41 -13.34 15.11
C ARG A 55 13.21 -14.18 14.65
N LEU A 56 12.00 -13.89 15.14
CA LEU A 56 10.79 -14.59 14.66
C LEU A 56 10.50 -14.28 13.19
N LEU A 57 10.80 -13.06 12.75
CA LEU A 57 10.57 -12.59 11.38
C LEU A 57 11.81 -12.72 10.49
N GLU A 58 12.96 -13.06 11.05
CA GLU A 58 14.24 -13.25 10.37
C GLU A 58 14.14 -14.18 9.15
N PRO A 59 13.45 -15.35 9.19
CA PRO A 59 13.35 -16.21 8.01
C PRO A 59 12.64 -15.53 6.84
N LEU A 60 11.68 -14.64 7.13
CA LEU A 60 10.96 -13.90 6.09
C LEU A 60 11.80 -12.73 5.56
N MET A 61 12.54 -12.04 6.42
CA MET A 61 13.37 -10.90 6.02
C MET A 61 14.59 -11.34 5.23
N THR A 62 15.29 -12.38 5.70
CA THR A 62 16.44 -12.96 5.00
C THR A 62 16.06 -13.53 3.63
N PHE A 63 14.87 -14.14 3.51
CA PHE A 63 14.34 -14.63 2.24
C PHE A 63 14.20 -13.53 1.17
N VAL A 64 13.94 -12.29 1.59
CA VAL A 64 13.81 -11.12 0.70
C VAL A 64 15.04 -10.19 0.78
N GLY A 65 16.14 -10.63 1.39
CA GLY A 65 17.39 -9.85 1.47
C GLY A 65 17.34 -8.60 2.35
N LEU A 66 16.41 -8.56 3.32
CA LEU A 66 16.27 -7.49 4.30
C LEU A 66 16.90 -7.86 5.65
N PRO A 67 17.41 -6.88 6.41
CA PRO A 67 17.79 -7.11 7.80
C PRO A 67 16.59 -7.49 8.67
N GLU A 68 16.81 -8.35 9.67
CA GLU A 68 15.76 -8.88 10.56
C GLU A 68 14.95 -7.79 11.28
N ALA A 69 15.58 -6.66 11.61
CA ALA A 69 14.95 -5.54 12.30
C ALA A 69 13.76 -4.96 11.51
N PHE A 70 13.79 -5.03 10.18
CA PHE A 70 12.71 -4.52 9.32
C PHE A 70 11.48 -5.43 9.29
N GLY A 71 11.57 -6.61 9.92
CA GLY A 71 10.39 -7.44 10.19
C GLY A 71 9.33 -6.68 10.97
N ILE A 72 9.72 -5.86 11.96
CA ILE A 72 8.74 -5.08 12.75
C ILE A 72 8.07 -3.98 11.92
N VAL A 73 8.79 -3.39 10.96
CA VAL A 73 8.25 -2.40 10.03
C VAL A 73 7.14 -3.05 9.21
N TRP A 74 7.43 -4.19 8.58
CA TRP A 74 6.44 -4.89 7.77
C TRP A 74 5.27 -5.44 8.62
N ALA A 75 5.54 -5.99 9.82
CA ALA A 75 4.49 -6.44 10.73
C ALA A 75 3.56 -5.29 11.15
N SER A 76 4.10 -4.12 11.47
CA SER A 76 3.33 -2.90 11.74
C SER A 76 2.48 -2.53 10.52
N THR A 77 3.06 -2.53 9.32
CA THR A 77 2.34 -2.24 8.06
C THR A 77 1.16 -3.19 7.83
N LEU A 78 1.38 -4.50 8.01
CA LEU A 78 0.36 -5.53 7.83
C LEU A 78 -0.82 -5.33 8.79
N LEU A 79 -0.54 -4.98 10.05
CA LEU A 79 -1.57 -4.84 11.08
C LEU A 79 -2.31 -3.50 11.01
N THR A 80 -1.62 -2.44 10.58
CA THR A 80 -2.12 -1.06 10.67
C THR A 80 -2.41 -0.48 9.29
N ASN A 81 -1.40 0.09 8.63
CA ASN A 81 -1.41 0.65 7.28
C ASN A 81 0.02 1.05 6.88
N ILE A 82 0.19 1.57 5.67
CA ILE A 82 1.49 1.99 5.13
C ILE A 82 2.18 3.05 6.00
N TYR A 83 1.43 4.02 6.54
CA TYR A 83 1.95 5.09 7.39
C TYR A 83 2.52 4.55 8.72
N GLY A 84 1.86 3.55 9.32
CA GLY A 84 2.34 2.87 10.53
C GLY A 84 3.69 2.16 10.32
N GLY A 85 3.93 1.64 9.11
CA GLY A 85 5.24 1.12 8.72
C GLY A 85 6.29 2.21 8.56
N MET A 86 5.97 3.25 7.76
CA MET A 86 6.87 4.39 7.50
C MET A 86 7.40 5.01 8.79
N LEU A 87 6.57 5.12 9.80
CA LEU A 87 6.92 5.68 11.10
C LEU A 87 8.02 4.89 11.83
N LEU A 88 7.99 3.55 11.74
CA LEU A 88 9.03 2.69 12.31
C LEU A 88 10.25 2.56 11.39
N PHE A 89 10.07 2.77 10.10
CA PHE A 89 11.15 2.71 9.12
C PHE A 89 12.20 3.78 9.36
N PHE A 90 11.83 5.06 9.47
CA PHE A 90 12.82 6.15 9.50
C PHE A 90 13.85 6.06 10.65
N PRO A 91 13.45 5.74 11.90
CA PRO A 91 14.42 5.53 12.98
C PRO A 91 15.35 4.35 12.71
N LEU A 92 14.80 3.19 12.29
CA LEU A 92 15.59 1.99 12.02
C LEU A 92 16.52 2.16 10.81
N ALA A 93 16.06 2.83 9.76
CA ALA A 93 16.85 3.10 8.56
C ALA A 93 17.99 4.10 8.81
N ALA A 94 17.95 4.88 9.91
CA ALA A 94 19.09 5.70 10.31
C ALA A 94 20.21 4.86 10.96
N GLU A 95 19.85 3.74 11.58
CA GLU A 95 20.78 2.81 12.24
C GLU A 95 21.31 1.72 11.29
N HIS A 96 20.58 1.46 10.20
CA HIS A 96 20.94 0.49 9.18
C HIS A 96 21.30 1.18 7.85
N GLN A 97 22.49 0.89 7.31
CA GLN A 97 22.92 1.38 6.00
C GLN A 97 22.23 0.59 4.86
N LEU A 98 20.93 0.83 4.67
CA LEU A 98 20.16 0.18 3.62
C LEU A 98 20.57 0.67 2.23
N THR A 99 20.48 -0.23 1.25
CA THR A 99 20.56 0.14 -0.17
C THR A 99 19.20 0.60 -0.71
N VAL A 100 19.21 1.33 -1.84
CA VAL A 100 17.97 1.69 -2.56
C VAL A 100 17.17 0.44 -2.92
N ALA A 101 17.84 -0.66 -3.33
CA ALA A 101 17.21 -1.95 -3.60
C ALA A 101 16.47 -2.51 -2.38
N GLN A 102 17.09 -2.48 -1.20
CA GLN A 102 16.45 -2.98 0.02
C GLN A 102 15.25 -2.14 0.43
N VAL A 103 15.34 -0.82 0.37
CA VAL A 103 14.18 0.06 0.60
C VAL A 103 13.08 -0.22 -0.41
N THR A 104 13.45 -0.46 -1.67
CA THR A 104 12.49 -0.79 -2.75
C THR A 104 11.82 -2.15 -2.54
N VAL A 105 12.54 -3.16 -2.05
CA VAL A 105 11.98 -4.47 -1.67
C VAL A 105 10.98 -4.33 -0.53
N LEU A 106 11.38 -3.70 0.57
CA LEU A 106 10.50 -3.47 1.71
C LEU A 106 9.27 -2.65 1.30
N GLY A 107 9.50 -1.57 0.54
CA GLY A 107 8.46 -0.73 -0.01
C GLY A 107 7.47 -1.50 -0.90
N GLY A 108 7.97 -2.37 -1.78
CA GLY A 108 7.18 -3.27 -2.61
C GLY A 108 6.29 -4.20 -1.79
N MET A 109 6.83 -4.77 -0.71
CA MET A 109 6.06 -5.60 0.22
C MET A 109 4.96 -4.81 0.94
N MET A 110 5.26 -3.58 1.37
CA MET A 110 4.30 -2.68 2.01
C MET A 110 3.18 -2.24 1.04
N LEU A 111 3.51 -1.98 -0.23
CA LEU A 111 2.54 -1.63 -1.29
C LEU A 111 1.56 -2.76 -1.59
N MET A 112 2.03 -4.00 -1.48
CA MET A 112 1.25 -5.20 -1.76
C MET A 112 0.41 -5.63 -0.54
N ALA A 113 0.94 -5.49 0.67
CA ALA A 113 0.28 -5.90 1.90
C ALA A 113 0.42 -4.86 3.01
N HIS A 114 -0.70 -4.19 3.28
CA HIS A 114 -0.89 -3.31 4.42
C HIS A 114 -2.34 -3.39 4.92
N GLY A 115 -2.57 -3.04 6.19
CA GLY A 115 -3.92 -2.93 6.76
C GLY A 115 -4.78 -4.19 6.61
N LEU A 116 -4.18 -5.38 6.67
CA LEU A 116 -4.85 -6.66 6.44
C LEU A 116 -6.15 -6.85 7.24
N PRO A 117 -6.26 -6.44 8.52
CA PRO A 117 -7.52 -6.59 9.27
C PRO A 117 -8.72 -5.93 8.60
N VAL A 118 -8.51 -4.83 7.88
CA VAL A 118 -9.58 -4.10 7.16
C VAL A 118 -9.70 -4.62 5.73
N GLU A 119 -8.58 -4.75 5.03
CA GLU A 119 -8.57 -5.02 3.59
C GLU A 119 -9.01 -6.43 3.23
N VAL A 120 -8.60 -7.42 4.04
CA VAL A 120 -9.08 -8.80 3.89
C VAL A 120 -10.60 -8.86 4.13
N ARG A 121 -11.15 -8.01 5.02
CA ARG A 121 -12.60 -7.93 5.25
C ARG A 121 -13.35 -7.28 4.09
N ILE A 122 -12.75 -6.29 3.42
CA ILE A 122 -13.32 -5.70 2.20
C ILE A 122 -13.42 -6.77 1.11
N ALA A 123 -12.33 -7.51 0.86
CA ALA A 123 -12.36 -8.63 -0.08
C ALA A 123 -13.37 -9.71 0.31
N GLN A 124 -13.49 -9.99 1.61
CA GLN A 124 -14.47 -10.92 2.12
C GLN A 124 -15.92 -10.50 1.85
N LYS A 125 -16.20 -9.20 1.97
CA LYS A 125 -17.53 -8.64 1.66
C LYS A 125 -17.82 -8.64 0.16
N ALA A 126 -16.80 -8.65 -0.70
CA ALA A 126 -16.98 -8.80 -2.15
C ALA A 126 -17.21 -10.26 -2.56
N GLY A 127 -17.09 -11.21 -1.62
CA GLY A 127 -17.33 -12.64 -1.86
C GLY A 127 -16.08 -13.50 -1.86
N VAL A 128 -14.87 -12.93 -1.82
CA VAL A 128 -13.62 -13.72 -1.72
C VAL A 128 -13.55 -14.36 -0.33
N ARG A 129 -13.11 -15.61 -0.22
CA ARG A 129 -12.94 -16.24 1.10
C ARG A 129 -11.79 -15.59 1.86
N LEU A 130 -11.97 -15.40 3.16
CA LEU A 130 -11.01 -14.71 4.03
C LEU A 130 -9.59 -15.31 3.95
N PRO A 131 -9.39 -16.64 4.03
CA PRO A 131 -8.05 -17.22 3.88
C PRO A 131 -7.43 -16.94 2.52
N VAL A 132 -8.23 -16.93 1.45
CA VAL A 132 -7.75 -16.65 0.10
C VAL A 132 -7.31 -15.21 -0.03
N ALA A 133 -8.13 -14.26 0.44
CA ALA A 133 -7.77 -12.84 0.45
C ALA A 133 -6.51 -12.57 1.30
N PHE A 134 -6.38 -13.22 2.45
CA PHE A 134 -5.15 -13.15 3.25
C PHE A 134 -3.94 -13.70 2.50
N CYS A 135 -4.04 -14.91 1.94
CA CYS A 135 -2.94 -15.56 1.23
C CYS A 135 -2.47 -14.75 0.02
N ILE A 136 -3.40 -14.23 -0.78
CA ILE A 136 -3.10 -13.38 -1.93
C ILE A 136 -2.24 -12.19 -1.51
N ARG A 137 -2.62 -11.51 -0.44
CA ARG A 137 -1.90 -10.30 0.01
C ARG A 137 -0.58 -10.65 0.68
N PHE A 138 -0.61 -11.51 1.69
CA PHE A 138 0.56 -11.83 2.50
C PHE A 138 1.65 -12.54 1.67
N PHE A 139 1.29 -13.62 0.97
CA PHE A 139 2.26 -14.33 0.13
C PHE A 139 2.55 -13.59 -1.18
N GLY A 140 1.59 -12.86 -1.74
CA GLY A 140 1.86 -11.99 -2.90
C GLY A 140 2.92 -10.95 -2.58
N ALA A 141 2.88 -10.35 -1.39
CA ALA A 141 3.92 -9.43 -0.93
C ALA A 141 5.28 -10.10 -0.77
N LEU A 142 5.35 -11.28 -0.13
CA LEU A 142 6.61 -12.01 0.03
C LEU A 142 7.21 -12.45 -1.31
N LEU A 143 6.38 -12.99 -2.21
CA LEU A 143 6.82 -13.40 -3.55
C LEU A 143 7.30 -12.21 -4.37
N PHE A 144 6.62 -11.07 -4.27
CA PHE A 144 7.06 -9.85 -4.93
C PHE A 144 8.36 -9.30 -4.34
N GLY A 145 8.50 -9.30 -3.01
CA GLY A 145 9.73 -8.92 -2.32
C GLY A 145 10.91 -9.77 -2.74
N ALA A 146 10.74 -11.10 -2.78
CA ALA A 146 11.77 -12.02 -3.26
C ALA A 146 12.10 -11.81 -4.75
N PHE A 147 11.08 -11.58 -5.58
CA PHE A 147 11.26 -11.26 -6.99
C PHE A 147 12.10 -9.99 -7.18
N LEU A 148 11.79 -8.92 -6.45
CA LEU A 148 12.57 -7.68 -6.48
C LEU A 148 14.00 -7.91 -5.98
N HIS A 149 14.16 -8.57 -4.83
CA HIS A 149 15.45 -8.85 -4.22
C HIS A 149 16.39 -9.56 -5.19
N HIS A 150 15.94 -10.69 -5.76
CA HIS A 150 16.76 -11.45 -6.70
C HIS A 150 17.01 -10.69 -8.00
N THR A 151 16.03 -9.93 -8.51
CA THR A 151 16.22 -9.13 -9.72
C THR A 151 17.29 -8.06 -9.51
N TYR A 152 17.24 -7.30 -8.42
CA TYR A 152 18.22 -6.26 -8.14
C TYR A 152 19.60 -6.81 -7.81
N GLN A 153 19.66 -7.93 -7.08
CA GLN A 153 20.92 -8.60 -6.76
C GLN A 153 21.60 -9.15 -8.02
N LEU A 154 20.86 -9.84 -8.89
CA LEU A 154 21.40 -10.42 -10.13
C LEU A 154 21.91 -9.35 -11.11
N LEU A 155 21.22 -8.21 -11.19
CA LEU A 155 21.58 -7.11 -12.09
C LEU A 155 22.62 -6.15 -11.48
N GLY A 156 22.93 -6.27 -10.18
CA GLY A 156 23.73 -5.27 -9.46
C GLY A 156 23.10 -3.88 -9.45
N TRP A 157 21.78 -3.79 -9.62
CA TRP A 157 21.06 -2.52 -9.76
C TRP A 157 20.58 -2.02 -8.40
N LEU A 158 20.64 -0.70 -8.17
CA LEU A 158 20.17 -0.01 -6.95
C LEU A 158 20.90 -0.46 -5.66
N GLN A 159 22.16 -0.89 -5.77
CA GLN A 159 22.97 -1.36 -4.64
C GLN A 159 23.64 -0.23 -3.87
N GLU A 160 23.55 1.00 -4.35
CA GLU A 160 24.03 2.18 -3.65
C GLU A 160 23.26 2.44 -2.34
N PRO A 161 23.90 3.03 -1.31
CA PRO A 161 23.24 3.42 -0.08
C PRO A 161 22.08 4.40 -0.35
N VAL A 162 20.94 4.17 0.29
CA VAL A 162 19.80 5.08 0.19
C VAL A 162 20.13 6.42 0.88
N GLN A 163 19.82 7.53 0.21
CA GLN A 163 19.91 8.86 0.80
C GLN A 163 18.51 9.31 1.24
N LEU A 164 18.26 9.28 2.54
CA LEU A 164 17.00 9.74 3.10
C LEU A 164 16.97 11.27 3.13
N LEU A 165 15.93 11.86 2.53
CA LEU A 165 15.69 13.32 2.55
C LEU A 165 15.58 13.88 3.97
N TRP A 166 15.14 13.05 4.91
CA TRP A 166 15.03 13.37 6.32
C TRP A 166 15.40 12.15 7.15
N GLN A 167 16.25 12.35 8.16
CA GLN A 167 16.58 11.36 9.16
C GLN A 167 16.29 11.94 10.55
N PRO A 168 15.69 11.16 11.45
CA PRO A 168 15.60 11.56 12.84
C PRO A 168 17.00 11.81 13.43
N GLU A 169 17.15 12.85 14.25
CA GLU A 169 18.38 13.07 15.03
C GLU A 169 18.70 11.83 15.90
N ALA A 170 19.98 11.65 16.25
CA ALA A 170 20.50 10.49 16.98
C ALA A 170 19.63 10.07 18.18
N GLN A 171 19.66 8.75 18.50
CA GLN A 171 18.85 8.13 19.54
C GLN A 171 18.66 9.02 20.76
N ALA A 172 17.39 9.33 21.04
CA ALA A 172 17.02 10.13 22.18
C ALA A 172 17.39 9.42 23.49
N LEU A 173 18.38 9.95 24.20
CA LEU A 173 18.85 9.41 25.50
C LEU A 173 17.80 9.50 26.62
N THR A 174 16.71 10.23 26.41
CA THR A 174 15.64 10.41 27.40
C THR A 174 14.25 10.23 26.79
N LEU A 175 13.29 9.80 27.59
CA LEU A 175 11.89 9.66 27.17
C LEU A 175 11.29 10.98 26.67
N ALA A 176 11.72 12.11 27.25
CA ALA A 176 11.29 13.43 26.81
C ALA A 176 11.83 13.77 25.40
N ALA A 177 13.11 13.50 25.15
CA ALA A 177 13.70 13.68 23.82
C ALA A 177 13.03 12.75 22.79
N TRP A 178 12.71 11.51 23.18
CA TRP A 178 11.97 10.57 22.33
C TRP A 178 10.58 11.12 21.99
N ALA A 179 9.84 11.63 22.98
CA ALA A 179 8.51 12.20 22.76
C ALA A 179 8.54 13.41 21.81
N VAL A 180 9.54 14.29 21.96
CA VAL A 180 9.75 15.43 21.05
C VAL A 180 10.04 14.94 19.63
N GLN A 181 10.86 13.90 19.47
CA GLN A 181 11.16 13.29 18.18
C GLN A 181 9.90 12.69 17.52
N GLN A 182 9.05 12.01 18.29
CA GLN A 182 7.78 11.49 17.79
C GLN A 182 6.84 12.62 17.35
N ILE A 183 6.76 13.71 18.12
CA ILE A 183 5.95 14.89 17.74
C ILE A 183 6.47 15.49 16.43
N LYS A 184 7.79 15.68 16.28
CA LYS A 184 8.40 16.15 15.02
C LYS A 184 8.02 15.23 13.85
N GLY A 185 8.10 13.91 14.04
CA GLY A 185 7.72 12.91 13.03
C GLY A 185 6.24 12.99 12.64
N LEU A 186 5.34 13.11 13.61
CA LEU A 186 3.90 13.29 13.36
C LEU A 186 3.61 14.61 12.61
N LEU A 187 4.29 15.70 12.95
CA LEU A 187 4.17 16.97 12.21
C LEU A 187 4.64 16.84 10.76
N MET A 188 5.73 16.11 10.53
CA MET A 188 6.20 15.81 9.17
C MET A 188 5.18 14.99 8.38
N ILE A 189 4.51 14.02 9.01
CA ILE A 189 3.42 13.25 8.36
C ILE A 189 2.30 14.19 7.92
N ILE A 190 1.89 15.18 8.73
CA ILE A 190 0.88 16.17 8.31
C ILE A 190 1.34 16.91 7.05
N ALA A 191 2.58 17.36 7.01
CA ALA A 191 3.13 18.08 5.86
C ALA A 191 3.16 17.20 4.59
N VAL A 192 3.56 15.94 4.73
CA VAL A 192 3.57 14.96 3.63
C VAL A 192 2.16 14.68 3.13
N VAL A 193 1.21 14.37 4.03
CA VAL A 193 -0.19 14.10 3.67
C VAL A 193 -0.81 15.32 2.98
N MET A 194 -0.61 16.53 3.50
CA MET A 194 -1.12 17.75 2.89
C MET A 194 -0.55 17.97 1.47
N SER A 195 0.75 17.75 1.29
CA SER A 195 1.42 17.85 0.00
C SER A 195 0.88 16.82 -0.99
N LEU A 196 0.71 15.58 -0.53
CA LEU A 196 0.19 14.48 -1.33
C LEU A 196 -1.27 14.72 -1.74
N LEU A 197 -2.15 15.13 -0.82
CA LEU A 197 -3.54 15.47 -1.15
C LEU A 197 -3.64 16.62 -2.14
N THR A 198 -2.75 17.61 -2.01
CA THR A 198 -2.65 18.72 -2.96
C THR A 198 -2.27 18.20 -4.36
N LEU A 199 -1.25 17.34 -4.44
CA LEU A 199 -0.82 16.71 -5.67
C LEU A 199 -1.92 15.83 -6.27
N LEU A 200 -2.59 14.98 -5.47
CA LEU A 200 -3.69 14.12 -5.94
C LEU A 200 -4.86 14.94 -6.49
N ARG A 201 -5.21 16.06 -5.85
CA ARG A 201 -6.22 16.99 -6.37
C ARG A 201 -5.80 17.60 -7.70
N PHE A 202 -4.54 17.98 -7.83
CA PHE A 202 -3.97 18.48 -9.08
C PHE A 202 -4.02 17.41 -10.19
N LEU A 203 -3.64 16.16 -9.88
CA LEU A 203 -3.69 15.04 -10.82
C LEU A 203 -5.12 14.73 -11.29
N ARG A 204 -6.10 14.83 -10.39
CA ARG A 204 -7.53 14.74 -10.75
C ARG A 204 -7.98 15.91 -11.62
N TRP A 205 -7.52 17.12 -11.34
CA TRP A 205 -7.85 18.30 -12.14
C TRP A 205 -7.38 18.18 -13.59
N ILE A 206 -6.21 17.57 -13.83
CA ILE A 206 -5.72 17.25 -15.19
C ILE A 206 -6.27 15.93 -15.75
N HIS A 207 -7.22 15.29 -15.06
CA HIS A 207 -7.91 14.07 -15.47
C HIS A 207 -6.98 12.85 -15.72
N VAL A 208 -5.96 12.65 -14.88
CA VAL A 208 -5.09 11.46 -14.95
C VAL A 208 -5.89 10.16 -14.87
N GLU A 209 -7.04 10.18 -14.20
CA GLU A 209 -8.00 9.06 -14.18
C GLU A 209 -8.42 8.59 -15.60
N ARG A 210 -8.60 9.50 -16.56
CA ARG A 210 -8.95 9.15 -17.94
C ARG A 210 -7.80 8.45 -18.66
N LEU A 211 -6.57 8.88 -18.39
CA LEU A 211 -5.37 8.22 -18.90
C LEU A 211 -5.24 6.81 -18.32
N MET A 212 -5.46 6.65 -17.01
CA MET A 212 -5.43 5.34 -16.36
C MET A 212 -6.48 4.39 -16.94
N ILE A 213 -7.69 4.88 -17.20
CA ILE A 213 -8.73 4.08 -17.87
C ILE A 213 -8.26 3.66 -19.26
N TRP A 214 -7.78 4.59 -20.07
CA TRP A 214 -7.33 4.30 -21.43
C TRP A 214 -6.19 3.28 -21.48
N LEU A 215 -5.22 3.36 -20.55
CA LEU A 215 -4.08 2.45 -20.48
C LEU A 215 -4.46 1.06 -19.93
N LEU A 216 -5.20 0.99 -18.82
CA LEU A 216 -5.46 -0.27 -18.13
C LEU A 216 -6.63 -1.05 -18.74
N GLN A 217 -7.66 -0.38 -19.25
CA GLN A 217 -8.84 -1.05 -19.79
C GLN A 217 -8.55 -2.14 -20.83
N PRO A 218 -7.71 -1.95 -21.87
CA PRO A 218 -7.41 -3.02 -22.82
C PRO A 218 -6.71 -4.21 -22.16
N ILE A 219 -5.81 -3.94 -21.20
CA ILE A 219 -5.08 -4.97 -20.46
C ILE A 219 -6.04 -5.78 -19.58
N LEU A 220 -6.92 -5.11 -18.82
CA LEU A 220 -7.86 -5.79 -17.93
C LEU A 220 -8.88 -6.66 -18.69
N ARG A 221 -9.34 -6.18 -19.85
CA ARG A 221 -10.20 -6.98 -20.74
C ARG A 221 -9.47 -8.21 -21.28
N PHE A 222 -8.21 -8.05 -21.66
CA PHE A 222 -7.37 -9.17 -22.08
C PHE A 222 -7.16 -10.21 -20.97
N LEU A 223 -7.09 -9.76 -19.71
CA LEU A 223 -7.02 -10.63 -18.52
C LEU A 223 -8.34 -11.33 -18.19
N GLY A 224 -9.42 -11.10 -18.95
CA GLY A 224 -10.72 -11.73 -18.75
C GLY A 224 -11.60 -11.04 -17.71
N ILE A 225 -11.30 -9.80 -17.33
CA ILE A 225 -12.18 -8.99 -16.48
C ILE A 225 -13.25 -8.35 -17.37
N GLY A 226 -14.53 -8.65 -17.11
CA GLY A 226 -15.65 -8.10 -17.86
C GLY A 226 -15.74 -6.58 -17.76
N SER A 227 -16.44 -5.97 -18.71
CA SER A 227 -16.57 -4.50 -18.83
C SER A 227 -17.17 -3.85 -17.58
N ALA A 228 -18.14 -4.51 -16.94
CA ALA A 228 -18.76 -4.02 -15.71
C ALA A 228 -17.75 -3.94 -14.55
N ALA A 229 -16.93 -4.98 -14.35
CA ALA A 229 -15.88 -5.01 -13.33
C ALA A 229 -14.69 -4.08 -13.65
N THR A 230 -14.39 -3.89 -14.93
CA THR A 230 -13.20 -3.15 -15.39
C THR A 230 -13.16 -1.71 -14.85
N SER A 231 -14.25 -0.95 -14.97
CA SER A 231 -14.29 0.45 -14.54
C SER A 231 -14.06 0.59 -13.03
N MET A 232 -14.72 -0.24 -12.23
CA MET A 232 -14.53 -0.25 -10.76
C MET A 232 -13.13 -0.68 -10.36
N THR A 233 -12.56 -1.66 -11.08
CA THR A 233 -11.19 -2.12 -10.86
C THR A 233 -10.21 -0.99 -11.12
N ILE A 234 -10.35 -0.24 -12.22
CA ILE A 234 -9.45 0.89 -12.53
C ILE A 234 -9.57 1.98 -11.47
N ILE A 235 -10.78 2.28 -11.01
CA ILE A 235 -11.01 3.21 -9.90
C ILE A 235 -10.28 2.73 -8.64
N GLY A 236 -10.37 1.45 -8.29
CA GLY A 236 -9.67 0.90 -7.12
C GLY A 236 -8.16 0.83 -7.27
N VAL A 237 -7.65 0.50 -8.46
CA VAL A 237 -6.21 0.52 -8.76
C VAL A 237 -5.66 1.93 -8.57
N THR A 238 -6.43 2.95 -8.93
CA THR A 238 -6.02 4.36 -8.87
C THR A 238 -6.21 4.97 -7.48
N LEU A 239 -7.38 4.78 -6.87
CA LEU A 239 -7.81 5.47 -5.63
C LEU A 239 -7.79 4.57 -4.38
N GLY A 240 -7.53 3.28 -4.55
CA GLY A 240 -7.37 2.34 -3.44
C GLY A 240 -8.49 1.32 -3.31
N LEU A 241 -8.17 0.26 -2.57
CA LEU A 241 -9.04 -0.90 -2.36
C LEU A 241 -10.36 -0.53 -1.66
N SER A 242 -10.35 0.41 -0.73
CA SER A 242 -11.56 0.84 -0.01
C SER A 242 -12.61 1.46 -0.93
N PHE A 243 -12.18 2.20 -1.97
CA PHE A 243 -13.08 2.82 -2.94
C PHE A 243 -13.53 1.80 -3.99
N GLY A 244 -12.59 1.21 -4.74
CA GLY A 244 -12.94 0.26 -5.81
C GLY A 244 -13.58 -1.02 -5.28
N GLY A 245 -13.09 -1.53 -4.16
CA GLY A 245 -13.68 -2.68 -3.46
C GLY A 245 -15.08 -2.39 -2.93
N GLY A 246 -15.34 -1.17 -2.43
CA GLY A 246 -16.67 -0.74 -2.02
C GLY A 246 -17.70 -0.82 -3.15
N LEU A 247 -17.34 -0.33 -4.34
CA LEU A 247 -18.18 -0.41 -5.54
C LEU A 247 -18.37 -1.87 -5.99
N LEU A 248 -17.29 -2.67 -6.01
CA LEU A 248 -17.36 -4.09 -6.36
C LEU A 248 -18.27 -4.89 -5.40
N ILE A 249 -18.28 -4.56 -4.11
CA ILE A 249 -19.19 -5.18 -3.14
C ILE A 249 -20.65 -4.91 -3.52
N GLN A 250 -20.98 -3.68 -3.90
CA GLN A 250 -22.34 -3.30 -4.27
C GLN A 250 -22.80 -4.04 -5.53
N GLU A 251 -21.96 -4.07 -6.58
CA GLU A 251 -22.30 -4.75 -7.83
C GLU A 251 -22.31 -6.28 -7.70
N ALA A 252 -21.45 -6.84 -6.85
CA ALA A 252 -21.47 -8.27 -6.53
C ALA A 252 -22.75 -8.68 -5.76
N LYS A 253 -23.22 -7.83 -4.84
CA LYS A 253 -24.51 -8.02 -4.13
C LYS A 253 -25.70 -7.91 -5.08
N ALA A 254 -25.65 -6.98 -6.03
CA ALA A 254 -26.70 -6.79 -7.04
C ALA A 254 -26.74 -7.92 -8.08
N GLY A 255 -25.71 -8.78 -8.16
CA GLY A 255 -25.64 -9.86 -9.13
C GLY A 255 -25.34 -9.40 -10.56
N HIS A 256 -24.97 -8.12 -10.75
CA HIS A 256 -24.65 -7.56 -12.06
C HIS A 256 -23.29 -8.00 -12.60
N VAL A 257 -22.39 -8.44 -11.72
CA VAL A 257 -21.03 -8.84 -12.08
C VAL A 257 -20.80 -10.32 -11.76
N PRO A 258 -20.29 -11.12 -12.71
CA PRO A 258 -19.95 -12.52 -12.48
C PRO A 258 -18.92 -12.69 -11.36
N GLN A 259 -19.06 -13.74 -10.54
CA GLN A 259 -18.15 -14.00 -9.42
C GLN A 259 -16.67 -14.12 -9.82
N LYS A 260 -16.39 -14.67 -11.01
CA LYS A 260 -15.01 -14.81 -11.53
C LYS A 260 -14.37 -13.45 -11.81
N ASP A 261 -15.16 -12.49 -12.31
CA ASP A 261 -14.73 -11.13 -12.58
C ASP A 261 -14.49 -10.38 -11.27
N VAL A 262 -15.38 -10.53 -10.29
CA VAL A 262 -15.19 -9.97 -8.94
C VAL A 262 -13.92 -10.53 -8.31
N PHE A 263 -13.69 -11.85 -8.40
CA PHE A 263 -12.47 -12.46 -7.89
C PHE A 263 -11.22 -11.89 -8.56
N SER A 264 -11.19 -11.81 -9.88
CA SER A 264 -10.05 -11.28 -10.66
C SER A 264 -9.77 -9.81 -10.32
N ALA A 265 -10.83 -9.00 -10.22
CA ALA A 265 -10.75 -7.61 -9.81
C ALA A 265 -10.20 -7.49 -8.38
N MET A 266 -10.72 -8.27 -7.44
CA MET A 266 -10.27 -8.28 -6.05
C MET A 266 -8.84 -8.81 -5.88
N LEU A 267 -8.41 -9.77 -6.72
CA LEU A 267 -7.03 -10.24 -6.79
C LEU A 267 -6.12 -9.11 -7.26
N LEU A 268 -6.47 -8.41 -8.35
CA LEU A 268 -5.69 -7.29 -8.84
C LEU A 268 -5.62 -6.16 -7.80
N LEU A 269 -6.76 -5.74 -7.23
CA LEU A 269 -6.79 -4.73 -6.19
C LEU A 269 -6.03 -5.18 -4.94
N GLY A 270 -6.08 -6.46 -4.61
CA GLY A 270 -5.32 -7.05 -3.51
C GLY A 270 -3.80 -6.98 -3.72
N LEU A 271 -3.32 -6.80 -4.94
CA LEU A 271 -1.89 -6.72 -5.25
C LEU A 271 -1.45 -5.29 -5.66
N CYS A 272 -2.33 -4.56 -6.34
CA CYS A 272 -2.01 -3.29 -6.96
C CYS A 272 -3.18 -2.32 -6.82
N HIS A 273 -3.30 -1.71 -5.63
CA HIS A 273 -4.20 -0.59 -5.38
C HIS A 273 -3.45 0.67 -4.96
N SER A 274 -4.11 1.82 -5.05
CA SER A 274 -3.51 3.13 -4.72
C SER A 274 -2.18 3.38 -5.45
N ILE A 275 -2.15 3.11 -6.76
CA ILE A 275 -0.93 3.21 -7.60
C ILE A 275 -0.27 4.59 -7.50
N ILE A 276 -1.03 5.65 -7.23
CA ILE A 276 -0.47 7.01 -7.15
C ILE A 276 -0.03 7.30 -5.71
N GLU A 277 -0.95 7.26 -4.75
CA GLU A 277 -0.71 7.67 -3.36
C GLU A 277 0.40 6.83 -2.71
N ASP A 278 0.22 5.51 -2.68
CA ASP A 278 1.12 4.64 -1.93
C ASP A 278 2.52 4.60 -2.57
N THR A 279 2.59 4.63 -3.91
CA THR A 279 3.86 4.67 -4.63
C THR A 279 4.66 5.92 -4.25
N LEU A 280 4.00 7.09 -4.19
CA LEU A 280 4.66 8.33 -3.78
C LEU A 280 5.12 8.30 -2.31
N LEU A 281 4.33 7.69 -1.43
CA LEU A 281 4.71 7.52 -0.01
C LEU A 281 5.94 6.64 0.16
N ILE A 282 6.03 5.54 -0.58
CA ILE A 282 7.17 4.63 -0.52
C ILE A 282 8.41 5.22 -1.22
N MET A 283 8.24 5.99 -2.29
CA MET A 283 9.33 6.77 -2.88
C MET A 283 9.90 7.81 -1.91
N LEU A 284 9.08 8.38 -1.02
CA LEU A 284 9.57 9.27 0.04
C LEU A 284 10.51 8.56 1.03
N MET A 285 10.36 7.24 1.21
CA MET A 285 11.30 6.44 2.00
C MET A 285 12.62 6.16 1.27
N GLY A 286 12.74 6.55 -0.01
CA GLY A 286 13.91 6.30 -0.85
C GLY A 286 13.81 5.06 -1.73
N ALA A 287 12.60 4.49 -1.91
CA ALA A 287 12.38 3.42 -2.87
C ALA A 287 12.41 3.94 -4.32
N ASP A 288 12.89 3.11 -5.24
CA ASP A 288 12.93 3.43 -6.66
C ASP A 288 11.60 3.12 -7.37
N LEU A 289 11.29 3.93 -8.38
CA LEU A 289 10.06 3.83 -9.16
C LEU A 289 9.96 2.51 -9.94
N SER A 290 11.10 1.89 -10.30
CA SER A 290 11.13 0.60 -10.98
C SER A 290 10.37 -0.48 -10.22
N GLY A 291 10.65 -0.61 -8.92
CA GLY A 291 9.99 -1.57 -8.04
C GLY A 291 8.62 -1.10 -7.58
N ALA A 292 8.54 0.16 -7.13
CA ALA A 292 7.34 0.70 -6.52
C ALA A 292 6.14 0.75 -7.49
N LEU A 293 6.38 0.99 -8.78
CA LEU A 293 5.34 1.10 -9.80
C LEU A 293 5.41 0.00 -10.86
N TRP A 294 6.50 -0.04 -11.64
CA TRP A 294 6.52 -0.77 -12.90
C TRP A 294 6.53 -2.28 -12.70
N LEU A 295 7.48 -2.78 -11.90
CA LEU A 295 7.59 -4.19 -11.57
C LEU A 295 6.40 -4.66 -10.75
N ARG A 296 5.86 -3.81 -9.85
CA ARG A 296 4.64 -4.10 -9.09
C ARG A 296 3.44 -4.31 -10.00
N LEU A 297 3.20 -3.38 -10.93
CA LEU A 297 2.09 -3.47 -11.88
C LEU A 297 2.25 -4.70 -12.77
N LEU A 298 3.45 -4.92 -13.33
CA LEU A 298 3.74 -6.10 -14.13
C LEU A 298 3.48 -7.40 -13.35
N PHE A 299 4.02 -7.51 -12.14
CA PHE A 299 3.84 -8.67 -11.27
C PHE A 299 2.36 -8.93 -10.97
N ALA A 300 1.61 -7.91 -10.58
CA ALA A 300 0.19 -8.05 -10.27
C ALA A 300 -0.63 -8.52 -11.50
N LEU A 301 -0.36 -7.96 -12.68
CA LEU A 301 -1.03 -8.37 -13.92
C LEU A 301 -0.68 -9.82 -14.30
N LEU A 302 0.59 -10.23 -14.16
CA LEU A 302 1.02 -11.61 -14.40
C LEU A 302 0.38 -12.59 -13.41
N MET A 303 0.29 -12.22 -12.13
CA MET A 303 -0.37 -13.04 -11.11
C MET A 303 -1.86 -13.23 -11.41
N VAL A 304 -2.56 -12.18 -11.85
CA VAL A 304 -3.96 -12.28 -12.28
C VAL A 304 -4.08 -13.16 -13.53
N ALA A 305 -3.22 -12.98 -14.53
CA ALA A 305 -3.22 -13.80 -15.74
C ALA A 305 -3.01 -15.29 -15.42
N ALA A 306 -2.02 -15.59 -14.58
CA ALA A 306 -1.70 -16.94 -14.15
C ALA A 306 -2.85 -17.56 -13.34
N ALA A 307 -3.42 -16.82 -12.38
CA ALA A 307 -4.57 -17.27 -11.59
C ALA A 307 -5.76 -17.57 -12.50
N ASN A 308 -6.12 -16.67 -13.43
CA ASN A 308 -7.24 -16.87 -14.33
C ASN A 308 -7.02 -18.06 -15.27
N ARG A 309 -5.79 -18.29 -15.73
CA ARG A 309 -5.46 -19.46 -16.54
C ARG A 309 -5.61 -20.74 -15.73
N VAL A 310 -5.03 -20.82 -14.53
CA VAL A 310 -5.06 -22.04 -13.70
C VAL A 310 -6.49 -22.35 -13.23
N LEU A 311 -7.23 -21.34 -12.79
CA LEU A 311 -8.57 -21.50 -12.25
C LEU A 311 -9.63 -21.76 -13.33
N SER A 312 -9.28 -21.61 -14.61
CA SER A 312 -10.16 -21.99 -15.72
C SER A 312 -10.38 -23.51 -15.83
N PHE A 313 -9.44 -24.30 -15.29
CA PHE A 313 -9.55 -25.76 -15.19
C PHE A 313 -10.39 -26.24 -13.98
N CYS A 314 -10.79 -25.34 -13.08
CA CYS A 314 -11.56 -25.68 -11.88
C CYS A 314 -13.08 -25.61 -12.13
N ASP A 315 -13.81 -26.56 -11.55
CA ASP A 315 -15.27 -26.62 -11.64
C ASP A 315 -15.98 -25.63 -10.69
N ALA A 316 -17.29 -25.46 -10.86
CA ALA A 316 -18.08 -24.54 -10.03
C ALA A 316 -18.04 -24.91 -8.54
N THR A 317 -17.96 -26.21 -8.22
CA THR A 317 -17.88 -26.72 -6.85
C THR A 317 -16.60 -26.23 -6.17
N PHE A 318 -15.46 -26.31 -6.84
CA PHE A 318 -14.19 -25.82 -6.33
C PHE A 318 -14.25 -24.32 -6.05
N TRP A 319 -14.78 -23.54 -6.99
CA TRP A 319 -14.95 -22.09 -6.84
C TRP A 319 -15.79 -21.74 -5.60
N GLN A 320 -16.93 -22.40 -5.39
CA GLN A 320 -17.80 -22.15 -4.24
C GLN A 320 -17.22 -22.68 -2.92
N ARG A 321 -16.43 -23.75 -2.95
CA ARG A 321 -15.86 -24.39 -1.76
C ARG A 321 -14.57 -23.74 -1.27
N TYR A 322 -13.74 -23.20 -2.16
CA TYR A 322 -12.39 -22.77 -1.80
C TYR A 322 -12.10 -21.29 -2.09
N LEU A 323 -12.71 -20.69 -3.11
CA LEU A 323 -12.35 -19.34 -3.55
C LEU A 323 -13.37 -18.27 -3.15
N MET A 324 -14.63 -18.53 -3.46
CA MET A 324 -15.72 -17.59 -3.34
C MET A 324 -16.76 -18.10 -2.34
N LYS A 325 -17.51 -17.17 -1.75
CA LYS A 325 -18.72 -17.42 -0.98
C LYS A 325 -19.84 -16.54 -1.52
N PRO A 326 -21.12 -16.94 -1.36
CA PRO A 326 -22.24 -16.08 -1.70
C PRO A 326 -22.11 -14.73 -0.99
N VAL A 327 -22.39 -13.66 -1.73
CA VAL A 327 -22.36 -12.31 -1.20
C VAL A 327 -23.70 -12.01 -0.55
N THR A 328 -23.70 -11.84 0.78
CA THR A 328 -24.86 -11.45 1.59
C THR A 328 -24.72 -9.99 1.98
#